data_AF-A0AAW0FLQ6-F1
#
_entry.id   AF-A0AAW0FLQ6-F1
#
_cell.length_a   1.000
_cell.length_b   1.000
_cell.length_c   1.000
_cell.angle_alpha   90.00
_cell.angle_beta   90.00
_cell.angle_gamma   90.00
#
_symmetry.space_group_name_H-M   'P 1'
#
loop_
_entity.id
_entity.type
_entity.pdbx_description
1 polymer ?
#
loop_
_entity_poly.entity_id
_entity_poly.type
_entity_poly.pdbx_seq_one_letter_code
_entity_poly.pdbx_strand_id
1 'polypeptide(L)'
;MGAVKHEEVKDVMIQGEIYLHPSLTEAFGTVIVEAASCGLFVVTTKVGGIPEVLPNHMTNFANPEEDSLVDATLKAIDLIQSGKIDTSKFHGQVAKMYSWENIAKRTENVYNSLDLKKLNQPLLTRLRKYYCCGFIAAEHIDLATKWPKKNKLKKLNGLDDLDIDID
;
A
#
# COMPACT_ATOMS: atom_id res chain seq x y z
N MET A 1 -19.25 14.82 -2.26
CA MET A 1 -19.20 14.10 -3.54
C MET A 1 -19.42 12.62 -3.26
N GLY A 2 -20.10 11.89 -4.15
CA GLY A 2 -20.31 10.44 -3.99
C GLY A 2 -19.06 9.63 -4.36
N ALA A 3 -19.21 8.32 -4.59
CA ALA A 3 -18.12 7.52 -5.13
C ALA A 3 -17.70 8.03 -6.51
N VAL A 4 -16.40 8.22 -6.71
CA VAL A 4 -15.78 8.63 -7.98
C VAL A 4 -15.13 7.42 -8.61
N LYS A 5 -15.23 7.28 -9.94
CA LYS A 5 -14.54 6.18 -10.65
C LYS A 5 -13.03 6.39 -10.56
N HIS A 6 -12.27 5.31 -10.48
CA HIS A 6 -10.81 5.39 -10.32
C HIS A 6 -10.13 6.26 -11.40
N GLU A 7 -10.62 6.20 -12.64
CA GLU A 7 -10.14 7.00 -13.77
C GLU A 7 -10.32 8.52 -13.57
N GLU A 8 -11.37 8.93 -12.87
CA GLU A 8 -11.73 10.33 -12.63
C GLU A 8 -11.11 10.90 -11.35
N VAL A 9 -10.51 10.05 -10.50
CA VAL A 9 -9.90 10.47 -9.23
C VAL A 9 -8.82 11.53 -9.47
N LYS A 10 -8.01 11.35 -10.51
CA LYS A 10 -6.99 12.33 -10.90
C LYS A 10 -7.61 13.69 -11.19
N ASP A 11 -8.69 13.73 -11.97
CA ASP A 11 -9.34 14.98 -12.38
C ASP A 11 -9.95 15.72 -11.21
N VAL A 12 -10.36 15.00 -10.17
CA VAL A 12 -10.80 15.59 -8.90
C VAL A 12 -9.61 16.08 -8.07
N MET A 13 -8.54 15.29 -7.96
CA MET A 13 -7.38 15.66 -7.15
C MET A 13 -6.71 16.93 -7.67
N ILE A 14 -6.53 17.08 -8.99
CA ILE A 14 -5.86 18.26 -9.57
C ILE A 14 -6.62 19.58 -9.36
N GLN A 15 -7.87 19.54 -8.90
CA GLN A 15 -8.64 20.74 -8.56
C GLN A 15 -8.27 21.29 -7.17
N GLY A 16 -7.56 20.51 -6.35
CA GLY A 16 -7.14 20.90 -5.00
C GLY A 16 -5.66 21.26 -4.91
N GLU A 17 -5.31 21.98 -3.84
CA GLU A 17 -3.93 22.30 -3.48
C GLU A 17 -3.41 21.47 -2.30
N ILE A 18 -4.31 21.05 -1.40
CA ILE A 18 -4.01 20.29 -0.18
C ILE A 18 -4.84 19.00 -0.16
N TYR A 19 -4.18 17.88 0.15
CA TYR A 19 -4.83 16.60 0.40
C TYR A 19 -4.74 16.26 1.89
N LEU A 20 -5.90 16.01 2.52
CA LEU A 20 -5.99 15.65 3.93
C LEU A 20 -6.26 14.15 4.09
N HIS A 21 -5.40 13.46 4.84
CA HIS A 21 -5.51 12.03 5.12
C HIS A 21 -5.51 11.76 6.64
N PRO A 22 -6.67 11.88 7.31
CA PRO A 22 -6.80 11.78 8.76
C PRO A 22 -7.05 10.33 9.23
N SER A 23 -6.26 9.38 8.75
CA SER A 23 -6.43 7.96 9.09
C SER A 23 -5.92 7.65 10.50
N LEU A 24 -6.61 6.79 11.24
CA LEU A 24 -6.12 6.33 12.57
C LEU A 24 -5.10 5.21 12.46
N THR A 25 -5.20 4.39 11.42
CA THR A 25 -4.27 3.30 11.13
C THR A 25 -4.11 3.18 9.63
N GLU A 26 -2.87 3.21 9.14
CA GLU A 26 -2.54 3.04 7.73
C GLU A 26 -1.15 2.39 7.62
N ALA A 27 -0.97 1.49 6.68
CA ALA A 27 0.30 0.80 6.49
C ALA A 27 1.20 1.57 5.52
N PHE A 28 0.67 1.94 4.36
CA PHE A 28 1.44 2.58 3.29
C PHE A 28 0.70 3.74 2.65
N GLY A 29 -0.63 3.71 2.59
CA GLY A 29 -1.41 4.84 2.07
C GLY A 29 -1.04 5.23 0.64
N THR A 30 -1.20 4.33 -0.34
CA THR A 30 -0.90 4.60 -1.76
C THR A 30 -1.54 5.88 -2.27
N VAL A 31 -2.73 6.22 -1.76
CA VAL A 31 -3.46 7.46 -2.11
C VAL A 31 -2.67 8.73 -1.76
N ILE A 32 -1.82 8.70 -0.74
CA ILE A 32 -0.94 9.83 -0.39
C ILE A 32 0.11 10.05 -1.49
N VAL A 33 0.65 8.97 -2.05
CA VAL A 33 1.60 9.01 -3.17
C VAL A 33 0.91 9.52 -4.43
N GLU A 34 -0.34 9.12 -4.69
CA GLU A 34 -1.16 9.61 -5.80
C GLU A 34 -1.44 11.11 -5.68
N ALA A 35 -1.82 11.58 -4.48
CA ALA A 35 -2.06 12.99 -4.21
C ALA A 35 -0.80 13.84 -4.42
N ALA A 36 0.34 13.41 -3.88
CA ALA A 36 1.62 14.09 -4.09
C ALA A 36 2.06 14.05 -5.56
N SER A 37 1.75 12.97 -6.29
CA SER A 37 2.02 12.88 -7.73
C SER A 37 1.19 13.85 -8.56
N CYS A 38 0.00 14.21 -8.08
CA CYS A 38 -0.85 15.25 -8.66
C CYS A 38 -0.41 16.68 -8.29
N GLY A 39 0.62 16.83 -7.44
CA GLY A 39 1.12 18.12 -7.01
C GLY A 39 0.41 18.71 -5.78
N LEU A 40 -0.33 17.90 -5.03
CA LEU A 40 -0.98 18.37 -3.80
C LEU A 40 0.01 18.30 -2.63
N PHE A 41 -0.06 19.29 -1.74
CA PHE A 41 0.61 19.20 -0.45
C PHE A 41 -0.19 18.31 0.50
N VAL A 42 0.47 17.36 1.15
CA VAL A 42 -0.24 16.33 1.92
C VAL A 42 -0.22 16.67 3.41
N VAL A 43 -1.38 16.64 4.05
CA VAL A 43 -1.53 16.69 5.51
C VAL A 43 -2.03 15.33 5.97
N THR A 44 -1.30 14.68 6.85
CA THR A 44 -1.64 13.32 7.29
C THR A 44 -1.27 13.07 8.74
N THR A 45 -1.92 12.08 9.36
CA THR A 45 -1.58 11.63 10.70
C THR A 45 -0.29 10.82 10.70
N LYS A 46 0.49 10.93 11.78
CA LYS A 46 1.75 10.20 11.95
C LYS A 46 1.50 8.78 12.49
N VAL A 47 0.87 7.92 11.69
CA VAL A 47 0.50 6.55 12.09
C VAL A 47 1.10 5.50 11.16
N GLY A 48 1.36 4.31 11.71
CA GLY A 48 1.89 3.17 10.97
C GLY A 48 3.14 3.48 10.16
N GLY A 49 3.15 3.11 8.88
CA GLY A 49 4.28 3.32 7.97
C GLY A 49 4.25 4.63 7.19
N ILE A 50 3.23 5.49 7.40
CA ILE A 50 3.05 6.74 6.66
C ILE A 50 4.27 7.68 6.67
N PRO A 51 5.00 7.85 7.79
CA PRO A 51 6.20 8.70 7.81
C PRO A 51 7.33 8.24 6.88
N GLU A 52 7.30 7.00 6.40
CA GLU A 52 8.29 6.44 5.47
C GLU A 52 7.90 6.64 3.99
N VAL A 53 6.65 7.04 3.72
CA VAL A 53 6.07 7.06 2.37
C VAL A 53 6.42 8.33 1.62
N LEU A 54 6.36 9.48 2.29
CA LEU A 54 6.69 10.76 1.68
C LEU A 54 7.63 11.57 2.57
N PRO A 55 8.57 12.32 1.95
CA PRO A 55 9.51 13.14 2.69
C PRO A 55 8.82 14.36 3.32
N ASN A 56 9.34 14.81 4.47
CA ASN A 56 8.79 15.89 5.29
C ASN A 56 8.58 17.23 4.57
N HIS A 57 9.17 17.47 3.40
CA HIS A 57 8.95 18.70 2.64
C HIS A 57 7.70 18.64 1.74
N MET A 58 7.13 17.46 1.53
CA MET A 58 5.86 17.24 0.81
C MET A 58 4.68 17.00 1.75
N THR A 59 4.97 16.68 3.01
CA THR A 59 3.99 16.28 4.00
C THR A 59 4.07 17.11 5.27
N ASN A 60 2.91 17.42 5.84
CA ASN A 60 2.82 17.89 7.22
C ASN A 60 2.15 16.81 8.07
N PHE A 61 2.80 16.43 9.17
CA PHE A 61 2.33 15.37 10.04
C PHE A 61 1.57 15.95 11.24
N ALA A 62 0.39 15.39 11.50
CA ALA A 62 -0.41 15.66 12.69
C ALA A 62 -0.43 14.43 13.62
N ASN A 63 -0.73 14.66 14.90
CA ASN A 63 -1.20 13.58 15.77
C ASN A 63 -2.61 13.16 15.36
N PRO A 64 -3.06 11.93 15.66
CA PRO A 64 -4.42 11.46 15.41
C PRO A 64 -5.44 12.09 16.39
N GLU A 65 -5.42 13.41 16.50
CA GLU A 65 -6.25 14.26 17.36
C GLU A 65 -6.80 15.41 16.53
N GLU A 66 -8.03 15.83 16.81
CA GLU A 66 -8.74 16.85 16.02
C GLU A 66 -7.98 18.19 16.00
N ASP A 67 -7.59 18.70 17.17
CA ASP A 67 -6.86 19.96 17.30
C ASP A 67 -5.53 19.93 16.53
N SER A 68 -4.81 18.80 16.58
CA SER A 68 -3.55 18.64 15.88
C SER A 68 -3.72 18.62 14.36
N LEU A 69 -4.80 18.01 13.86
CA LEU A 69 -5.14 18.01 12.43
C LEU A 69 -5.51 19.42 11.94
N VAL A 70 -6.29 20.17 12.73
CA VAL A 70 -6.62 21.57 12.42
C VAL A 70 -5.35 22.41 12.34
N ASP A 71 -4.49 22.32 13.35
CA ASP A 71 -3.21 23.05 13.38
C ASP A 71 -2.31 22.71 12.19
N ALA A 72 -2.20 21.42 11.85
CA ALA A 72 -1.38 20.98 10.72
C ALA A 72 -1.95 21.46 9.38
N THR A 73 -3.28 21.51 9.26
CA THR A 73 -3.97 22.00 8.05
C THR A 73 -3.81 23.51 7.91
N LEU A 74 -3.96 24.28 8.99
CA LEU A 74 -3.73 25.73 8.97
C LEU A 74 -2.29 26.06 8.59
N LYS A 75 -1.31 25.36 9.17
CA LYS A 75 0.11 25.50 8.78
C LYS A 75 0.33 25.18 7.31
N ALA A 76 -0.35 24.17 6.77
CA ALA A 76 -0.24 23.82 5.35
C ALA A 76 -0.77 24.93 4.45
N ILE A 77 -1.92 25.52 4.80
CA ILE A 77 -2.50 26.68 4.09
C ILE A 77 -1.50 27.85 4.08
N ASP A 78 -0.94 28.19 5.24
CA ASP A 78 0.04 29.28 5.36
C ASP A 78 1.29 29.04 4.50
N LEU A 79 1.79 27.80 4.45
CA LEU A 79 2.96 27.43 3.66
C LEU A 79 2.74 27.56 2.15
N ILE A 80 1.54 27.20 1.68
CA ILE A 80 1.16 27.36 0.27
C ILE A 80 0.95 28.84 -0.06
N GLN A 81 0.17 29.56 0.74
CA GLN A 81 -0.12 30.98 0.51
C GLN A 81 1.15 31.85 0.55
N SER A 82 2.11 31.50 1.40
CA SER A 82 3.41 32.19 1.46
C SER A 82 4.37 31.81 0.33
N GLY A 83 4.02 30.84 -0.52
CA GLY A 83 4.87 30.37 -1.63
C GLY A 83 6.17 29.71 -1.18
N LYS A 84 6.24 29.26 0.09
CA LYS A 84 7.45 28.59 0.64
C LYS A 84 7.64 27.19 0.07
N ILE A 85 6.56 26.57 -0.40
CA ILE A 85 6.56 25.22 -0.94
C ILE A 85 6.33 25.29 -2.45
N ASP A 86 7.21 24.63 -3.19
CA ASP A 86 7.11 24.47 -4.63
C ASP A 86 6.56 23.08 -4.97
N THR A 87 5.24 23.01 -5.15
CA THR A 87 4.53 21.76 -5.46
C THR A 87 4.78 21.26 -6.88
N SER A 88 5.26 22.12 -7.80
CA SER A 88 5.49 21.76 -9.21
C SER A 88 6.51 20.64 -9.38
N LYS A 89 7.43 20.49 -8.40
CA LYS A 89 8.47 19.47 -8.39
C LYS A 89 8.02 18.13 -7.83
N PHE A 90 6.86 18.07 -7.16
CA PHE A 90 6.45 16.88 -6.42
C PHE A 90 6.26 15.68 -7.34
N HIS A 91 5.56 15.86 -8.45
CA HIS A 91 5.36 14.82 -9.46
C HIS A 91 6.68 14.14 -9.87
N GLY A 92 7.68 14.94 -10.28
CA GLY A 92 8.97 14.43 -10.73
C GLY A 92 9.80 13.77 -9.62
N GLN A 93 9.63 14.20 -8.37
CA GLN A 93 10.29 13.58 -7.21
C GLN A 93 9.63 12.24 -6.87
N VAL A 94 8.29 12.18 -6.83
CA VAL A 94 7.52 10.96 -6.54
C VAL A 94 7.77 9.90 -7.61
N ALA A 95 7.75 10.27 -8.90
CA ALA A 95 8.04 9.35 -10.00
C ALA A 95 9.42 8.68 -9.90
N LYS A 96 10.42 9.39 -9.34
CA LYS A 96 11.77 8.83 -9.10
C LYS A 96 11.81 7.88 -7.90
N MET A 97 11.07 8.20 -6.85
CA MET A 97 11.01 7.37 -5.63
C MET A 97 10.24 6.06 -5.86
N TYR A 98 9.14 6.12 -6.60
CA TYR A 98 8.17 5.04 -6.78
C TYR A 98 8.04 4.59 -8.24
N SER A 99 9.15 4.20 -8.86
CA SER A 99 9.16 3.55 -10.18
C SER A 99 9.08 2.02 -10.02
N TRP A 100 8.19 1.39 -10.79
CA TRP A 100 8.09 -0.07 -10.89
C TRP A 100 9.42 -0.71 -11.29
N GLU A 101 10.21 -0.08 -12.16
CA GLU A 101 11.52 -0.57 -12.56
C GLU A 101 12.48 -0.63 -11.36
N ASN A 102 12.49 0.43 -10.54
CA ASN A 102 13.31 0.50 -9.33
C ASN A 102 12.86 -0.53 -8.29
N ILE A 103 11.55 -0.71 -8.11
CA ILE A 103 10.98 -1.68 -7.17
C ILE A 103 11.30 -3.12 -7.63
N ALA A 104 11.12 -3.42 -8.92
CA ALA A 104 11.44 -4.71 -9.49
C ALA A 104 12.93 -5.04 -9.33
N LYS A 105 13.81 -4.10 -9.69
CA LYS A 105 15.27 -4.28 -9.56
C LYS A 105 15.71 -4.48 -8.11
N ARG A 106 15.16 -3.72 -7.16
CA ARG A 106 15.44 -3.90 -5.72
C ARG A 106 14.99 -5.26 -5.23
N THR A 107 13.80 -5.70 -5.64
CA THR A 107 13.26 -7.01 -5.31
C THR A 107 14.13 -8.13 -5.89
N GLU A 108 14.52 -8.03 -7.16
CA GLU A 108 15.40 -8.99 -7.83
C GLU A 108 16.75 -9.10 -7.12
N ASN A 109 17.35 -7.98 -6.71
CA ASN A 109 18.60 -7.98 -5.96
C ASN A 109 18.48 -8.75 -4.63
N VAL A 110 17.34 -8.63 -3.94
CA VAL A 110 17.11 -9.43 -2.73
C VAL A 110 17.08 -10.91 -3.09
N TYR A 111 16.33 -11.32 -4.11
CA TYR A 111 16.31 -12.71 -4.56
C TYR A 111 17.70 -13.24 -4.95
N ASN A 112 18.48 -12.45 -5.69
CA ASN A 112 19.84 -12.80 -6.11
C ASN A 112 20.82 -12.87 -4.94
N SER A 113 20.57 -12.13 -3.84
CA SER A 113 21.39 -12.18 -2.63
C SER A 113 21.13 -13.42 -1.77
N LEU A 114 20.06 -14.18 -2.05
CA LEU A 114 19.73 -15.37 -1.28
C LEU A 114 20.64 -16.54 -1.70
N ASP A 115 21.30 -17.15 -0.72
CA ASP A 115 21.99 -18.41 -0.92
C ASP A 115 20.96 -19.57 -1.01
N LEU A 116 20.59 -19.91 -2.25
CA LEU A 116 19.63 -20.97 -2.55
C LEU A 116 20.09 -22.35 -2.05
N LYS A 117 21.39 -22.58 -1.82
CA LYS A 117 21.88 -23.84 -1.24
C LYS A 117 21.49 -23.99 0.23
N LYS A 118 21.36 -22.87 0.95
CA LYS A 118 20.88 -22.81 2.34
C LYS A 118 19.35 -22.94 2.43
N LEU A 119 18.61 -22.54 1.40
CA LEU A 119 17.14 -22.71 1.34
C LEU A 119 16.70 -24.11 0.89
N ASN A 120 17.46 -24.75 0.00
CA ASN A 120 17.21 -26.12 -0.47
C ASN A 120 17.69 -27.19 0.54
N GLN A 121 17.37 -27.01 1.82
CA GLN A 121 17.55 -28.09 2.79
C GLN A 121 16.55 -29.22 2.51
N PRO A 122 16.91 -30.49 2.77
CA PRO A 122 16.02 -31.62 2.61
C PRO A 122 14.68 -31.37 3.31
N LEU A 123 13.60 -31.83 2.70
CA LEU A 123 12.23 -31.63 3.19
C LEU A 123 12.11 -32.07 4.66
N LEU A 124 12.78 -33.16 5.04
CA LEU A 124 12.85 -33.68 6.42
C LEU A 124 13.48 -32.68 7.42
N THR A 125 14.52 -31.94 7.01
CA THR A 125 15.17 -30.94 7.87
C THR A 125 14.28 -29.71 8.07
N ARG A 126 13.55 -29.30 7.03
CA ARG A 126 12.54 -28.23 7.12
C ARG A 126 11.36 -28.66 7.99
N LEU A 127 10.87 -29.88 7.79
CA LEU A 127 9.80 -30.47 8.59
C LEU A 127 10.20 -30.54 10.06
N ARG A 128 11.40 -31.04 10.35
CA ARG A 128 11.93 -31.13 11.73
C ARG A 128 12.07 -29.77 12.39
N LYS A 129 12.55 -28.74 11.69
CA LYS A 129 12.56 -27.35 12.22
C LYS A 129 11.13 -26.87 12.51
N TYR A 130 10.19 -27.13 11.62
CA TYR A 130 8.78 -26.76 11.79
C TYR A 130 8.14 -27.41 13.02
N TYR A 131 8.35 -28.72 13.20
CA TYR A 131 7.86 -29.47 14.37
C TYR A 131 8.62 -29.17 15.66
N CYS A 132 9.89 -28.75 15.60
CA CYS A 132 10.67 -28.34 16.76
C CYS A 132 10.41 -26.88 17.19
N CYS A 133 9.77 -26.06 16.35
CA CYS A 133 9.34 -24.70 16.69
C CYS A 133 8.05 -24.68 17.55
N GLY A 134 8.02 -25.44 18.65
CA GLY A 134 7.08 -25.28 19.77
C GLY A 134 5.59 -25.51 19.52
N PHE A 135 4.87 -25.79 20.61
CA PHE A 135 3.43 -26.11 20.66
C PHE A 135 2.52 -25.02 20.02
N ILE A 136 2.96 -23.77 19.98
CA ILE A 136 2.18 -22.61 19.52
C ILE A 136 2.01 -22.61 17.98
N ALA A 137 2.97 -23.15 17.22
CA ALA A 137 2.86 -23.21 15.76
C ALA A 137 1.95 -24.36 15.27
N ALA A 138 1.81 -25.42 16.07
CA ALA A 138 0.99 -26.59 15.72
C ALA A 138 -0.52 -26.31 15.85
N GLU A 139 -0.93 -25.52 16.84
CA GLU A 139 -2.34 -25.22 17.10
C GLU A 139 -2.99 -24.37 16.00
N HIS A 140 -2.19 -23.49 15.36
CA HIS A 140 -2.67 -22.63 14.28
C HIS A 140 -2.96 -23.38 12.96
N ILE A 141 -2.38 -24.57 12.75
CA ILE A 141 -2.68 -25.41 11.58
C ILE A 141 -3.93 -26.25 11.77
N ASP A 142 -4.21 -26.72 12.99
CA ASP A 142 -5.38 -27.60 13.20
C ASP A 142 -6.71 -26.88 12.88
N LEU A 143 -6.72 -25.55 12.99
CA LEU A 143 -7.79 -24.67 12.51
C LEU A 143 -7.83 -24.51 10.97
N ALA A 144 -6.67 -24.48 10.30
CA ALA A 144 -6.60 -24.37 8.83
C ALA A 144 -7.00 -25.68 8.12
N THR A 145 -6.76 -26.84 8.73
CA THR A 145 -7.24 -28.14 8.22
C THR A 145 -8.74 -28.39 8.48
N LYS A 146 -9.38 -27.59 9.33
CA LYS A 146 -10.83 -27.64 9.60
C LYS A 146 -11.67 -26.75 8.69
N TRP A 147 -11.13 -26.24 7.58
CA TRP A 147 -11.95 -25.58 6.56
C TRP A 147 -12.89 -26.61 5.90
N PRO A 148 -14.22 -26.43 5.92
CA PRO A 148 -15.14 -27.42 5.39
C PRO A 148 -15.04 -27.43 3.87
N LYS A 149 -14.42 -28.48 3.31
CA LYS A 149 -14.58 -28.85 1.90
C LYS A 149 -16.03 -29.25 1.65
N LYS A 150 -16.92 -28.27 1.42
CA LYS A 150 -18.25 -28.55 0.87
C LYS A 150 -18.12 -28.84 -0.62
N ASN A 151 -18.26 -30.13 -0.93
CA ASN A 151 -18.57 -30.74 -2.22
C ASN A 151 -19.23 -29.80 -3.26
N LYS A 152 -18.61 -29.68 -4.44
CA LYS A 152 -19.31 -29.59 -5.73
C LYS A 152 -18.35 -29.89 -6.90
N LEU A 153 -17.93 -31.15 -7.02
CA LEU A 153 -17.46 -31.74 -8.28
C LEU A 153 -18.42 -32.88 -8.64
N LYS A 154 -19.58 -32.50 -9.17
CA LYS A 154 -20.49 -33.36 -9.96
C LYS A 154 -21.64 -32.50 -10.51
N LYS A 155 -21.38 -31.88 -11.65
CA LYS A 155 -22.30 -31.60 -12.78
C LYS A 155 -21.64 -30.54 -13.65
N LEU A 156 -20.89 -30.99 -14.65
CA LEU A 156 -20.58 -30.25 -15.87
C LEU A 156 -20.25 -31.32 -16.93
N ASN A 157 -21.30 -32.06 -17.31
CA ASN A 157 -21.43 -32.64 -18.64
C ASN A 157 -22.64 -31.92 -19.23
N GLY A 158 -22.42 -31.22 -20.34
CA GLY A 158 -23.46 -30.55 -21.13
C GLY A 158 -23.77 -29.14 -20.66
N LEU A 159 -23.14 -28.15 -21.29
CA LEU A 159 -23.84 -27.17 -22.12
C LEU A 159 -22.82 -26.27 -22.81
N ASP A 160 -23.00 -26.23 -24.12
CA ASP A 160 -22.25 -25.50 -25.13
C ASP A 160 -22.38 -23.97 -24.97
N ASP A 161 -21.44 -23.29 -25.63
CA ASP A 161 -21.53 -21.95 -26.21
C ASP A 161 -21.96 -20.77 -25.33
N LEU A 162 -21.00 -19.90 -25.03
CA LEU A 162 -21.17 -18.45 -25.25
C LEU A 162 -19.83 -17.73 -25.13
N ASP A 163 -19.39 -17.18 -26.26
CA ASP A 163 -18.37 -16.15 -26.42
C ASP A 163 -18.66 -14.96 -25.49
N ILE A 164 -17.62 -14.46 -24.82
CA ILE A 164 -17.63 -13.11 -24.23
C ILE A 164 -16.34 -12.42 -24.64
N ASP A 165 -16.51 -11.52 -25.61
CA ASP A 165 -15.59 -10.49 -26.02
C ASP A 165 -15.15 -9.60 -24.84
N ILE A 166 -13.89 -9.18 -24.90
CA ILE A 166 -13.27 -8.20 -24.01
C ILE A 166 -13.31 -6.85 -24.74
N ASP A 167 -14.08 -5.91 -24.20
CA ASP A 167 -13.90 -4.46 -24.33
C ASP A 167 -13.73 -3.87 -22.92
#